data_AF-A0A519X1B1-F1
#
_entry.id   AF-A0A519X1B1-F1
#
_cell.length_a   1.000
_cell.length_b   1.000
_cell.length_c   1.000
_cell.angle_alpha   90.00
_cell.angle_beta   90.00
_cell.angle_gamma   90.00
#
_symmetry.space_group_name_H-M   'P 1'
#
loop_
_entity.id
_entity.type
_entity.pdbx_description
1 polymer ?
#
loop_
_entity_poly.entity_id
_entity_poly.type
_entity_poly.pdbx_seq_one_letter_code
_entity_poly.pdbx_strand_id
1 'polypeptide(L)'
;MKKKITILVAGVLLANTVNAQQKMDVQGHRGGMALMPENTIAAMINGVKLGVKTLELDVVISADGKVVVSHDAYMSSDFMRKPDGSDISKEEERGMSLYKMTYDSIRRFDAGTKPHPLFPGQVKMKAYRPLLSDLIDSVEAYV
;
A
#
# COMPACT_ATOMS: atom_id res chain seq x y z
N MET A 1 1.89 70.56 16.58
CA MET A 1 1.37 69.65 15.55
C MET A 1 2.49 68.82 14.89
N LYS A 2 3.14 67.88 15.60
CA LYS A 2 4.21 67.01 15.04
C LYS A 2 4.34 65.66 15.78
N LYS A 3 3.26 64.87 15.91
CA LYS A 3 3.31 63.54 16.55
C LYS A 3 2.40 62.50 15.89
N LYS A 4 2.26 62.50 14.56
CA LYS A 4 1.40 61.53 13.86
C LYS A 4 2.02 60.83 12.64
N ILE A 5 3.35 60.91 12.46
CA ILE A 5 4.03 60.27 11.32
C ILE A 5 5.24 59.49 11.83
N THR A 6 5.00 58.41 12.57
CA THR A 6 6.05 57.38 12.82
C THR A 6 5.45 55.98 13.01
N ILE A 7 4.14 55.84 13.24
CA ILE A 7 3.48 54.55 13.50
C ILE A 7 2.78 54.00 12.25
N LEU A 8 3.44 53.96 11.10
CA LEU A 8 2.86 53.26 9.93
C LEU A 8 3.85 52.39 9.15
N VAL A 9 5.16 52.49 9.40
CA VAL A 9 6.15 51.66 8.66
C VAL A 9 6.51 50.38 9.41
N ALA A 10 6.33 50.32 10.74
CA ALA A 10 6.67 49.13 11.53
C ALA A 10 5.63 47.99 11.46
N GLY A 11 4.40 48.27 11.00
CA GLY A 11 3.30 47.28 10.99
C GLY A 11 3.30 46.33 9.78
N VAL A 12 4.03 46.65 8.71
CA VAL A 12 3.97 45.88 7.45
C VAL A 12 5.05 44.78 7.39
N LEU A 13 6.09 44.84 8.23
CA LEU A 13 7.21 43.89 8.22
C LEU A 13 7.00 42.63 9.09
N LEU A 14 5.85 42.49 9.77
CA LEU A 14 5.55 41.37 10.66
C LEU A 14 4.48 40.41 10.14
N ALA A 15 4.11 40.52 8.85
CA ALA A 15 3.37 39.46 8.17
C ALA A 15 4.32 38.29 7.87
N ASN A 16 4.81 37.63 8.92
CA ASN A 16 5.29 36.27 8.79
C ASN A 16 4.11 35.46 8.30
N THR A 17 4.16 35.02 7.05
CA THR A 17 3.29 33.96 6.56
C THR A 17 3.60 32.73 7.41
N VAL A 18 2.83 32.54 8.48
CA VAL A 18 2.84 31.30 9.23
C VAL A 18 2.26 30.25 8.29
N ASN A 19 3.13 29.59 7.54
CA ASN A 19 2.78 28.42 6.74
C ASN A 19 2.49 27.27 7.71
N ALA A 20 1.27 27.27 8.26
CA ALA A 20 0.72 26.18 9.05
C ALA A 20 0.26 24.99 8.18
N GLN A 21 0.46 25.06 6.86
CA GLN A 21 0.14 23.96 5.96
C GLN A 21 1.13 22.81 6.23
N GLN A 22 0.64 21.73 6.85
CA GLN A 22 1.38 20.48 6.90
C GLN A 22 1.78 20.09 5.48
N LYS A 23 3.04 19.65 5.28
CA LYS A 23 3.48 19.13 3.99
C LYS A 23 2.56 17.96 3.64
N MET A 24 2.02 17.96 2.42
CA MET A 24 1.21 16.84 1.94
C MET A 24 2.01 15.53 2.07
N ASP A 25 1.37 14.53 2.67
CA ASP A 25 1.90 13.19 2.77
C ASP A 25 1.28 12.34 1.66
N VAL A 26 2.08 12.05 0.63
CA VAL A 26 1.66 11.19 -0.47
C VAL A 26 1.91 9.76 -0.04
N GLN A 27 0.81 9.01 0.08
CA GLN A 27 0.83 7.61 0.50
C GLN A 27 0.57 6.69 -0.69
N GLY A 28 1.43 5.71 -0.90
CA GLY A 28 1.21 4.66 -1.88
C GLY A 28 0.20 3.64 -1.34
N HIS A 29 -1.10 3.81 -1.66
CA HIS A 29 -2.17 2.87 -1.26
C HIS A 29 -1.85 1.45 -1.73
N ARG A 30 -1.65 0.53 -0.79
CA ARG A 30 -1.16 -0.85 -0.97
C ARG A 30 0.13 -0.95 -1.79
N GLY A 31 1.03 0.03 -1.61
CA GLY A 31 2.26 0.21 -2.40
C GLY A 31 2.07 0.86 -3.78
N GLY A 32 0.86 1.29 -4.12
CA GLY A 32 0.51 1.79 -5.46
C GLY A 32 -0.21 0.75 -6.30
N MET A 33 -1.30 0.20 -5.78
CA MET A 33 -2.05 -0.93 -6.38
C MET A 33 -2.44 -0.76 -7.85
N ALA A 34 -2.63 0.47 -8.34
CA ALA A 34 -2.99 0.70 -9.73
C ALA A 34 -1.84 0.42 -10.72
N LEU A 35 -0.60 0.44 -10.23
CA LEU A 35 0.62 0.29 -11.04
C LEU A 35 1.23 -1.12 -10.91
N MET A 36 1.21 -1.68 -9.70
CA MET A 36 1.82 -2.97 -9.36
C MET A 36 0.82 -3.85 -8.59
N PRO A 37 0.99 -5.19 -8.57
CA PRO A 37 0.15 -6.08 -7.77
C PRO A 37 0.10 -5.64 -6.31
N GLU A 38 -1.11 -5.37 -5.81
CA GLU A 38 -1.32 -4.75 -4.50
C GLU A 38 -0.69 -5.53 -3.34
N ASN A 39 -0.21 -4.80 -2.32
CA ASN A 39 0.25 -5.38 -1.06
C ASN A 39 1.38 -6.42 -1.26
N THR A 40 2.21 -6.23 -2.29
CA THR A 40 3.40 -7.04 -2.58
C THR A 40 4.67 -6.24 -2.34
N ILE A 41 5.79 -6.93 -2.08
CA ILE A 41 7.11 -6.31 -1.97
C ILE A 41 7.44 -5.47 -3.22
N ALA A 42 7.10 -5.98 -4.41
CA ALA A 42 7.33 -5.28 -5.67
C ALA A 42 6.54 -3.96 -5.77
N ALA A 43 5.29 -3.94 -5.29
CA ALA A 43 4.52 -2.70 -5.19
C ALA A 43 5.17 -1.71 -4.23
N MET A 44 5.56 -2.15 -3.03
CA MET A 44 6.19 -1.28 -2.04
C MET A 44 7.48 -0.64 -2.56
N ILE A 45 8.39 -1.44 -3.15
CA ILE A 45 9.62 -0.95 -3.76
C ILE A 45 9.32 0.04 -4.89
N ASN A 46 8.29 -0.22 -5.70
CA ASN A 46 7.87 0.72 -6.73
C ASN A 46 7.36 2.05 -6.15
N GLY A 47 6.58 2.00 -5.07
CA GLY A 47 6.18 3.19 -4.32
C GLY A 47 7.39 4.03 -3.89
N VAL A 48 8.40 3.40 -3.27
CA VAL A 48 9.64 4.08 -2.88
C VAL A 48 10.35 4.71 -4.09
N LYS A 49 10.47 3.98 -5.21
CA LYS A 49 11.07 4.49 -6.46
C LYS A 49 10.36 5.73 -7.00
N LEU A 50 9.05 5.80 -6.83
CA LEU A 50 8.24 6.95 -7.24
C LEU A 50 8.32 8.13 -6.25
N GLY A 51 8.98 7.95 -5.11
CA GLY A 51 9.19 9.01 -4.11
C GLY A 51 7.98 9.24 -3.19
N VAL A 52 7.09 8.25 -3.03
CA VAL A 52 6.06 8.34 -1.98
C VAL A 52 6.74 8.33 -0.61
N LYS A 53 6.19 9.09 0.33
CA LYS A 53 6.77 9.21 1.68
C LYS A 53 6.28 8.13 2.63
N THR A 54 5.06 7.66 2.38
CA THR A 54 4.41 6.66 3.21
C THR A 54 3.95 5.52 2.31
N LEU A 55 4.25 4.29 2.72
CA LEU A 55 3.72 3.08 2.13
C LEU A 55 2.52 2.65 2.98
N GLU A 56 1.34 2.65 2.39
CA GLU A 56 0.15 2.15 3.05
C GLU A 56 -0.04 0.67 2.69
N LEU A 57 -0.50 -0.12 3.66
CA LEU A 57 -0.71 -1.56 3.53
C LEU A 57 -1.76 -2.06 4.52
N ASP A 58 -2.27 -3.25 4.24
CA ASP A 58 -3.22 -3.96 5.09
C ASP A 58 -2.61 -5.26 5.61
N VAL A 59 -3.05 -5.70 6.80
CA VAL A 59 -2.62 -6.99 7.37
C VAL A 59 -3.78 -7.81 7.90
N VAL A 60 -3.61 -9.12 7.83
CA VAL A 60 -4.50 -10.13 8.42
C VAL A 60 -3.68 -11.23 9.10
N ILE A 61 -4.34 -12.10 9.86
CA ILE A 61 -3.71 -13.20 10.57
C ILE A 61 -3.99 -14.53 9.88
N SER A 62 -2.96 -15.36 9.72
CA SER A 62 -3.08 -16.75 9.23
C SER A 62 -3.47 -17.73 10.34
N ALA A 63 -3.83 -18.97 9.99
CA ALA A 63 -4.18 -20.01 10.96
C ALA A 63 -3.03 -20.37 11.92
N ASP A 64 -1.79 -20.22 11.45
CA ASP A 64 -0.56 -20.43 12.23
C ASP A 64 -0.03 -19.14 12.89
N GLY A 65 -0.88 -18.12 13.01
CA GLY A 65 -0.60 -16.91 13.80
C GLY A 65 0.41 -15.95 13.16
N LYS A 66 0.64 -16.04 11.85
CA LYS A 66 1.54 -15.13 11.13
C LYS A 66 0.78 -13.88 10.68
N VAL A 67 1.47 -12.74 10.68
CA VAL A 67 0.95 -11.48 10.15
C VAL A 67 1.23 -11.44 8.65
N VAL A 68 0.17 -11.56 7.85
CA VAL A 68 0.22 -11.62 6.39
C VAL A 68 -0.27 -10.29 5.82
N VAL A 69 0.43 -9.76 4.82
CA VAL A 69 0.02 -8.53 4.12
C VAL A 69 -1.06 -8.88 3.10
N SER A 70 -2.29 -8.43 3.35
CA SER A 70 -3.47 -8.64 2.52
C SER A 70 -4.59 -7.71 2.96
N HIS A 71 -5.33 -7.14 2.01
CA HIS A 71 -6.50 -6.31 2.31
C HIS A 71 -7.67 -7.14 2.82
N ASP A 72 -7.97 -8.23 2.12
CA ASP A 72 -9.09 -9.10 2.46
C ASP A 72 -8.63 -10.25 3.38
N ALA A 73 -9.53 -10.69 4.26
CA ALA A 73 -9.34 -11.87 5.11
C ALA A 73 -9.54 -13.21 4.36
N TYR A 74 -9.61 -13.17 3.03
CA TYR A 74 -9.79 -14.30 2.13
C TYR A 74 -9.06 -14.05 0.79
N MET A 75 -8.91 -15.10 -0.02
CA MET A 75 -8.27 -14.99 -1.35
C MET A 75 -9.23 -14.37 -2.36
N SER A 76 -8.96 -13.14 -2.80
CA SER A 76 -9.85 -12.40 -3.70
C SER A 76 -9.95 -13.02 -5.09
N SER A 77 -11.17 -13.20 -5.60
CA SER A 77 -11.37 -13.69 -6.96
C SER A 77 -10.95 -12.70 -8.04
N ASP A 78 -10.82 -11.41 -7.71
CA ASP A 78 -10.67 -10.34 -8.72
C ASP A 78 -9.30 -10.35 -9.38
N PHE A 79 -8.26 -10.76 -8.65
CA PHE A 79 -6.88 -10.69 -9.12
C PHE A 79 -5.98 -11.80 -8.57
N MET A 80 -6.50 -12.75 -7.79
CA MET A 80 -5.72 -13.89 -7.32
C MET A 80 -6.05 -15.18 -8.07
N ARG A 81 -5.07 -16.08 -8.13
CA ARG A 81 -5.21 -17.44 -8.67
C ARG A 81 -4.77 -18.48 -7.66
N LYS A 82 -5.37 -19.66 -7.79
CA LYS A 82 -5.04 -20.84 -6.99
C LYS A 82 -3.62 -21.33 -7.32
N PRO A 83 -3.00 -22.16 -6.47
CA PRO A 83 -1.66 -22.71 -6.71
C PRO A 83 -1.52 -23.53 -8.01
N ASP A 84 -2.61 -24.09 -8.52
CA ASP A 84 -2.64 -24.81 -9.80
C ASP A 84 -2.76 -23.88 -11.03
N GLY A 85 -2.84 -22.57 -10.80
CA GLY A 85 -2.98 -21.55 -11.84
C GLY A 85 -4.42 -21.25 -12.27
N SER A 86 -5.41 -21.97 -11.74
CA SER A 86 -6.82 -21.68 -12.01
C SER A 86 -7.29 -20.41 -11.30
N ASP A 87 -8.24 -19.71 -11.92
CA ASP A 87 -8.88 -18.54 -11.32
C ASP A 87 -9.78 -18.96 -10.15
N ILE A 88 -9.84 -18.11 -9.12
CA ILE A 88 -10.78 -18.24 -8.01
C ILE A 88 -12.13 -17.67 -8.46
N SER A 89 -13.23 -18.38 -8.19
CA SER A 89 -14.58 -17.86 -8.47
C SER A 89 -15.11 -16.99 -7.31
N LYS A 90 -16.14 -16.17 -7.59
CA LYS A 90 -16.78 -15.33 -6.57
C LYS A 90 -17.47 -16.15 -5.48
N GLU A 91 -17.94 -17.33 -5.82
CA GLU A 91 -18.60 -18.27 -4.90
C GLU A 91 -17.58 -18.93 -3.97
N GLU A 92 -16.35 -19.16 -4.45
CA GLU A 92 -15.27 -19.80 -3.69
C GLU A 92 -14.53 -18.83 -2.76
N GLU A 93 -14.39 -17.54 -3.13
CA GLU A 93 -13.45 -16.61 -2.48
C GLU A 93 -13.64 -16.54 -0.96
N ARG A 94 -14.89 -16.47 -0.47
CA ARG A 94 -15.19 -16.35 0.97
C ARG A 94 -14.89 -17.63 1.76
N GLY A 95 -14.90 -18.78 1.08
CA GLY A 95 -14.49 -20.06 1.67
C GLY A 95 -12.97 -20.14 1.86
N MET A 96 -12.20 -19.42 1.05
CA MET A 96 -10.73 -19.36 1.09
C MET A 96 -10.24 -18.33 2.12
N SER A 97 -10.72 -18.44 3.36
CA SER A 97 -10.32 -17.54 4.45
C SER A 97 -8.86 -17.77 4.87
N LEU A 98 -8.07 -16.70 4.92
CA LEU A 98 -6.66 -16.74 5.32
C LEU A 98 -6.50 -17.20 6.77
N TYR A 99 -7.45 -16.87 7.65
CA TYR A 99 -7.44 -17.30 9.06
C TYR A 99 -7.63 -18.81 9.24
N LYS A 100 -8.01 -19.53 8.18
CA LYS A 100 -8.13 -21.00 8.14
C LYS A 100 -6.97 -21.68 7.41
N MET A 101 -5.98 -20.93 6.92
CA MET A 101 -4.84 -21.43 6.16
C MET A 101 -3.53 -21.11 6.86
N THR A 102 -2.58 -22.05 6.87
CA THR A 102 -1.20 -21.76 7.30
C THR A 102 -0.52 -20.85 6.29
N TYR A 103 0.47 -20.06 6.71
CA TYR A 103 1.18 -19.16 5.81
C TYR A 103 1.84 -19.89 4.63
N ASP A 104 2.41 -21.08 4.86
CA ASP A 104 2.98 -21.91 3.81
C ASP A 104 1.95 -22.30 2.73
N SER A 105 0.67 -22.36 3.07
CA SER A 105 -0.42 -22.56 2.12
C SER A 105 -0.79 -21.25 1.42
N ILE A 106 -0.89 -20.16 2.18
CA ILE A 106 -1.24 -18.82 1.67
C ILE A 106 -0.24 -18.35 0.61
N ARG A 107 1.06 -18.47 0.87
CA ARG A 107 2.12 -17.96 -0.01
C ARG A 107 2.19 -18.63 -1.39
N ARG A 108 1.44 -19.74 -1.60
CA ARG A 108 1.40 -20.47 -2.87
C ARG A 108 0.41 -19.88 -3.87
N PHE A 109 -0.51 -19.03 -3.41
CA PHE A 109 -1.44 -18.34 -4.30
C PHE A 109 -0.71 -17.27 -5.09
N ASP A 110 -1.11 -17.10 -6.33
CA ASP A 110 -0.58 -16.05 -7.20
C ASP A 110 -1.44 -14.80 -7.04
N ALA A 111 -0.80 -13.71 -6.64
CA ALA A 111 -1.45 -12.43 -6.35
C ALA A 111 -1.21 -11.35 -7.41
N GLY A 112 -0.62 -11.68 -8.57
CA GLY A 112 -0.17 -10.63 -9.50
C GLY A 112 -0.26 -10.93 -10.99
N THR A 113 -0.55 -12.16 -11.42
CA THR A 113 -0.65 -12.44 -12.87
C THR A 113 -2.05 -12.29 -13.45
N LYS A 114 -3.10 -12.32 -12.61
CA LYS A 114 -4.48 -12.15 -13.08
C LYS A 114 -4.74 -10.67 -13.33
N PRO A 115 -5.29 -10.29 -14.51
CA PRO A 115 -5.63 -8.90 -14.77
C PRO A 115 -6.66 -8.38 -13.74
N HIS A 116 -6.32 -7.30 -13.05
CA HIS A 116 -7.26 -6.66 -12.13
C HIS A 116 -8.32 -5.87 -12.94
N PRO A 117 -9.63 -6.11 -12.75
CA PRO A 117 -10.68 -5.50 -13.58
C PRO A 117 -10.70 -3.97 -13.51
N LEU A 118 -10.37 -3.40 -12.35
CA LEU A 118 -10.30 -1.95 -12.14
C LEU A 118 -8.97 -1.29 -12.56
N PHE A 119 -7.91 -2.09 -12.81
CA PHE A 119 -6.57 -1.57 -13.10
C PHE A 119 -5.96 -2.28 -14.31
N PRO A 120 -6.50 -2.06 -15.53
CA PRO A 120 -6.06 -2.76 -16.73
C PRO A 120 -4.59 -2.48 -17.11
N GLY A 121 -4.04 -1.35 -16.65
CA GLY A 121 -2.63 -0.97 -16.83
C GLY A 121 -1.68 -1.48 -15.75
N GLN A 122 -2.17 -2.19 -14.74
CA GLN A 122 -1.33 -2.77 -13.68
C GLN A 122 -0.34 -3.77 -14.29
N VAL A 123 0.92 -3.68 -13.89
CA VAL A 123 1.95 -4.64 -14.31
C VAL A 123 1.59 -6.04 -13.81
N LYS A 124 1.60 -7.01 -14.72
CA LYS A 124 1.33 -8.42 -14.40
C LYS A 124 2.64 -9.13 -14.14
N MET A 125 2.78 -9.71 -12.96
CA MET A 125 3.96 -10.49 -12.60
C MET A 125 3.60 -11.54 -11.55
N LYS A 126 4.40 -12.60 -11.48
CA LYS A 126 4.28 -13.56 -10.38
C LYS A 126 4.60 -12.84 -9.07
N ALA A 127 3.64 -12.88 -8.15
CA ALA A 127 3.77 -12.34 -6.81
C ALA A 127 2.92 -13.18 -5.84
N TYR A 128 3.18 -13.01 -4.55
CA TYR A 128 2.48 -13.70 -3.47
C TYR A 128 2.15 -12.69 -2.36
N ARG A 129 1.32 -13.09 -1.39
CA ARG A 129 1.06 -12.31 -0.16
C ARG A 129 2.22 -12.51 0.83
N PRO A 130 3.07 -11.50 1.09
CA PRO A 130 4.22 -11.65 1.98
C PRO A 130 3.82 -11.64 3.45
N LEU A 131 4.72 -12.11 4.33
CA LEU A 131 4.65 -11.72 5.74
C LEU A 131 4.95 -10.23 5.87
N LEU A 132 4.38 -9.61 6.91
CA LEU A 132 4.71 -8.22 7.24
C LEU A 132 6.21 -8.05 7.50
N SER A 133 6.83 -9.00 8.21
CA SER A 133 8.28 -8.99 8.47
C SER A 133 9.08 -8.98 7.17
N ASP A 134 8.78 -9.91 6.26
CA ASP A 134 9.51 -10.05 5.00
C ASP A 134 9.37 -8.80 4.14
N LEU A 135 8.18 -8.18 4.16
CA LEU A 135 7.92 -6.94 3.44
C LEU A 135 8.73 -5.78 4.01
N ILE A 136 8.71 -5.57 5.33
CA ILE A 136 9.47 -4.51 5.99
C ILE A 136 10.96 -4.71 5.72
N ASP A 137 11.49 -5.90 6.00
CA ASP A 137 12.92 -6.21 5.80
C ASP A 137 13.35 -5.98 4.35
N SER A 138 12.51 -6.35 3.38
CA SER A 138 12.81 -6.15 1.95
C SER A 138 12.82 -4.69 1.53
N VAL A 139 11.93 -3.87 2.11
CA VAL A 139 11.85 -2.43 1.81
C VAL A 139 12.99 -1.69 2.50
N GLU A 140 13.26 -2.00 3.78
CA GLU A 140 14.36 -1.42 4.54
C GLU A 140 15.73 -1.76 3.93
N ALA A 141 15.90 -2.98 3.40
CA ALA A 141 17.11 -3.34 2.67
C ALA A 141 17.28 -2.62 1.32
N TYR A 142 16.22 -2.00 0.79
CA TYR A 142 16.25 -1.25 -0.46
C TYR A 142 16.56 0.24 -0.25
N VAL A 143 16.21 0.83 0.89
CA VAL A 143 16.36 2.27 1.20
C VAL A 143 17.72 2.63 1.80
#